data_AF-A0A9E0QBS5-F1
#
_entry.id   AF-A0A9E0QBS5-F1
#
_cell.length_a   1.000
_cell.length_b   1.000
_cell.length_c   1.000
_cell.angle_alpha   90.00
_cell.angle_beta   90.00
_cell.angle_gamma   90.00
#
_symmetry.space_group_name_H-M   'P 1'
#
loop_
_entity.id
_entity.type
_entity.pdbx_description
1 polymer ?
#
loop_
_entity_poly.entity_id
_entity_poly.type
_entity_poly.pdbx_seq_one_letter_code
_entity_poly.pdbx_strand_id
1 'polypeptide(L)'
;FIVLADFRQLPEIGEDGEEGLMFQDPRNEKITVIKIYDGSKIPLGSRPISLARDNNNVYIDGLRFEIEKDKAGDEKTAPMAANATECRDYSLEIDSLADSLNDTQKRLEDNMFINDDDRREMKLYLADFYKEIAFTRQDIEKITY
;
A
#
# COMPACT_ATOMS: atom_id res chain seq x y z
N PHE A 1 4.50 -17.36 -3.17
CA PHE A 1 5.18 -16.73 -2.02
C PHE A 1 4.11 -16.18 -1.09
N ILE A 2 4.27 -16.37 0.22
CA ILE A 2 3.34 -15.85 1.23
C ILE A 2 3.98 -14.59 1.82
N VAL A 3 3.28 -13.46 1.79
CA VAL A 3 3.78 -12.20 2.33
C VAL A 3 3.61 -12.21 3.85
N LEU A 4 4.66 -11.87 4.59
CA LEU A 4 4.69 -11.92 6.06
C LEU A 4 3.63 -11.02 6.72
N ALA A 5 3.16 -9.97 6.03
CA ALA A 5 2.10 -9.10 6.52
C ALA A 5 0.74 -9.82 6.55
N ASP A 6 0.43 -10.59 5.51
CA ASP A 6 -0.85 -11.30 5.36
C ASP A 6 -0.96 -12.48 6.34
N PHE A 7 0.16 -13.11 6.73
CA PHE A 7 0.14 -14.21 7.72
C PHE A 7 -0.24 -13.70 9.13
N ARG A 8 0.06 -12.45 9.48
CA ARG A 8 -0.14 -11.94 10.85
C ARG A 8 -1.60 -11.77 11.25
N GLN A 9 -2.50 -11.77 10.28
CA GLN A 9 -3.93 -11.52 10.47
C GLN A 9 -4.77 -12.81 10.46
N LEU A 10 -4.15 -13.97 10.22
CA LEU A 10 -4.87 -15.25 10.20
C LEU A 10 -5.30 -15.69 11.62
N PRO A 11 -6.45 -16.38 11.75
CA PRO A 11 -6.94 -16.92 13.01
C PRO A 11 -6.03 -18.03 13.56
N GLU A 12 -6.05 -18.19 14.88
CA GLU A 12 -5.32 -19.27 15.54
C GLU A 12 -5.96 -20.63 15.27
N ILE A 13 -5.13 -21.67 15.25
CA ILE A 13 -5.59 -23.04 15.06
C ILE A 13 -6.61 -23.41 16.15
N GLY A 14 -7.84 -23.75 15.73
CA GLY A 14 -8.95 -24.07 16.63
C GLY A 14 -10.16 -23.14 16.51
N GLU A 15 -10.02 -21.99 15.84
CA GLU A 15 -11.13 -21.15 15.39
C GLU A 15 -11.56 -21.54 13.96
N ASP A 16 -12.73 -21.03 13.52
CA ASP A 16 -13.18 -21.21 12.13
C ASP A 16 -12.13 -20.62 11.19
N GLY A 17 -11.47 -21.48 10.41
CA GLY A 17 -10.39 -21.07 9.51
C GLY A 17 -10.88 -20.09 8.45
N GLU A 18 -10.04 -19.11 8.10
CA GLU A 18 -10.35 -18.10 7.09
C GLU A 18 -10.38 -18.73 5.69
N GLU A 19 -11.33 -18.28 4.86
CA GLU A 19 -11.38 -18.69 3.46
C GLU A 19 -10.30 -17.95 2.65
N GLY A 20 -9.39 -18.72 2.08
CA GLY A 20 -8.36 -18.25 1.16
C GLY A 20 -8.57 -18.76 -0.26
N LEU A 21 -7.86 -18.15 -1.20
CA LEU A 21 -7.73 -18.59 -2.58
C LEU A 21 -6.29 -18.94 -2.89
N MET A 22 -6.09 -20.10 -3.51
CA MET A 22 -4.81 -20.58 -4.03
C MET A 22 -4.85 -20.58 -5.55
N PHE A 23 -3.88 -19.96 -6.21
CA PHE A 23 -3.76 -19.96 -7.68
C PHE A 23 -2.31 -19.91 -8.13
N GLN A 24 -2.04 -20.35 -9.36
CA GLN A 24 -0.71 -20.21 -9.96
C GLN A 24 -0.56 -18.82 -10.55
N ASP A 25 0.59 -18.18 -10.32
CA ASP A 25 0.88 -16.88 -10.91
C ASP A 25 1.01 -17.03 -12.45
N PRO A 26 0.17 -16.37 -13.26
CA PRO A 26 0.27 -16.43 -14.72
C PRO A 26 1.61 -15.96 -15.27
N ARG A 27 2.36 -15.16 -14.49
CA ARG A 27 3.69 -14.66 -14.86
C ARG A 27 4.81 -15.61 -14.48
N ASN A 28 4.56 -16.56 -13.57
CA ASN A 28 5.56 -17.50 -13.09
C ASN A 28 4.92 -18.82 -12.61
N GLU A 29 4.94 -19.83 -13.48
CA GLU A 29 4.37 -21.16 -13.23
C GLU A 29 5.00 -21.91 -12.04
N LYS A 30 6.19 -21.50 -11.59
CA LYS A 30 6.86 -22.10 -10.42
C LYS A 30 6.36 -21.52 -9.10
N ILE A 31 5.57 -20.44 -9.14
CA ILE A 31 5.07 -19.77 -7.94
C ILE A 31 3.59 -20.08 -7.80
N THR A 32 3.25 -20.65 -6.65
CA THR A 32 1.86 -20.67 -6.17
C THR A 32 1.63 -19.50 -5.22
N VAL A 33 0.54 -18.77 -5.47
CA VAL A 33 0.10 -17.62 -4.70
C VAL A 33 -1.11 -18.02 -3.87
N ILE A 34 -1.10 -17.64 -2.61
CA ILE A 34 -2.19 -17.84 -1.67
C ILE A 34 -2.59 -16.45 -1.17
N LYS A 35 -3.89 -16.15 -1.21
CA LYS A 35 -4.44 -14.87 -0.81
C LYS A 35 -5.70 -15.07 0.02
N ILE A 36 -5.89 -14.27 1.06
CA ILE A 36 -7.15 -14.27 1.84
C ILE A 36 -8.26 -13.71 0.96
N TYR A 37 -9.42 -14.38 0.97
CA TYR A 37 -10.53 -14.03 0.10
C TYR A 37 -11.54 -13.12 0.83
N ASP A 38 -11.41 -11.82 0.61
CA ASP A 38 -12.35 -10.82 1.13
C ASP A 38 -13.57 -10.61 0.19
N GLY A 39 -14.03 -11.66 -0.50
CA GLY A 39 -15.19 -11.56 -1.42
C GLY A 39 -14.94 -10.79 -2.73
N SER A 40 -13.75 -10.21 -2.93
CA SER A 40 -13.43 -9.37 -4.09
C SER A 40 -12.62 -10.14 -5.15
N LYS A 41 -13.09 -10.06 -6.41
CA LYS A 41 -12.48 -10.56 -7.66
C LYS A 41 -11.59 -11.80 -7.52
N ILE A 42 -12.19 -12.96 -7.81
CA ILE A 42 -11.53 -14.27 -7.84
C ILE A 42 -10.67 -14.41 -9.11
N PRO A 43 -9.35 -14.69 -9.03
CA PRO A 43 -8.53 -15.01 -10.20
C PRO A 43 -8.98 -16.30 -10.89
N LEU A 44 -8.94 -16.32 -12.23
CA LEU A 44 -9.26 -17.53 -13.02
C LEU A 44 -8.26 -18.67 -12.69
N GLY A 45 -8.79 -19.87 -12.45
CA GLY A 45 -7.98 -21.04 -12.06
C GLY A 45 -7.63 -21.09 -10.57
N SER A 46 -8.24 -20.25 -9.73
CA SER A 46 -8.09 -20.31 -8.28
C SER A 46 -8.95 -21.41 -7.65
N ARG A 47 -8.45 -21.95 -6.54
CA ARG A 47 -9.13 -22.94 -5.70
C ARG A 47 -9.32 -22.38 -4.30
N PRO A 48 -10.53 -22.48 -3.70
CA PRO A 48 -10.74 -22.11 -2.31
C PRO A 48 -9.96 -23.07 -1.39
N ILE A 49 -9.39 -22.51 -0.33
CA ILE A 49 -8.60 -23.20 0.69
C ILE A 49 -8.92 -22.66 2.07
N SER A 50 -8.78 -23.49 3.09
CA SER A 50 -8.89 -23.03 4.49
C SER A 50 -7.51 -22.67 5.02
N LEU A 51 -7.40 -21.50 5.64
CA LEU A 51 -6.17 -20.97 6.22
C LEU A 51 -6.30 -20.81 7.73
N ALA A 52 -5.36 -21.40 8.46
CA ALA A 52 -5.18 -21.20 9.90
C ALA A 52 -3.70 -21.09 10.23
N ARG A 53 -3.36 -20.58 11.42
CA ARG A 53 -1.97 -20.51 11.86
C ARG A 53 -1.77 -20.86 13.33
N ASP A 54 -0.54 -21.17 13.67
CA ASP A 54 -0.04 -21.11 15.04
C ASP A 54 1.23 -20.23 15.10
N ASN A 55 1.90 -20.20 16.26
CA ASN A 55 3.10 -19.40 16.47
C ASN A 55 4.30 -19.77 15.57
N ASN A 56 4.27 -20.93 14.92
CA ASN A 56 5.41 -21.52 14.22
C ASN A 56 5.04 -22.07 12.82
N ASN A 57 3.76 -22.27 12.53
CA ASN A 57 3.28 -22.98 11.35
C ASN A 57 2.05 -22.31 10.74
N VAL A 58 1.91 -22.43 9.43
CA VAL A 58 0.67 -22.15 8.69
C VAL A 58 0.05 -23.48 8.30
N TYR A 59 -1.28 -23.54 8.38
CA TYR A 59 -2.08 -24.68 7.97
C TYR A 59 -2.90 -24.29 6.74
N ILE A 60 -2.74 -25.05 5.66
CA ILE A 60 -3.51 -24.89 4.42
C ILE A 60 -4.28 -26.18 4.20
N ASP A 61 -5.62 -26.12 4.24
CA ASP A 61 -6.49 -27.31 4.20
C ASP A 61 -6.08 -28.37 5.27
N GLY A 62 -5.56 -27.92 6.41
CA GLY A 62 -5.05 -28.77 7.49
C GLY A 62 -3.63 -29.31 7.30
N LEU A 63 -2.98 -29.08 6.16
CA LEU A 63 -1.57 -29.42 5.96
C LEU A 63 -0.66 -28.39 6.63
N ARG A 64 0.28 -28.88 7.44
CA ARG A 64 1.23 -28.06 8.21
C ARG A 64 2.42 -27.62 7.35
N PHE A 65 2.68 -26.32 7.33
CA PHE A 65 3.86 -25.70 6.73
C PHE A 65 4.60 -24.89 7.79
N GLU A 66 5.89 -25.14 7.96
CA GLU A 66 6.71 -24.39 8.90
C GLU A 66 6.97 -22.98 8.36
N ILE A 67 6.74 -21.97 9.20
CA ILE A 67 7.10 -20.59 8.88
C ILE A 67 8.60 -20.46 9.08
N GLU A 68 9.35 -20.21 8.01
CA GLU A 68 10.74 -19.79 8.12
C GLU A 68 10.75 -18.45 8.85
N LYS A 69 11.03 -18.48 10.15
CA LYS A 69 11.25 -17.27 10.94
C LYS A 69 12.61 -16.75 10.51
N ASP A 70 12.63 -15.63 9.78
CA ASP A 70 13.87 -14.92 9.53
C ASP A 70 14.53 -14.66 10.89
N LYS A 71 15.68 -15.29 11.11
CA LYS A 71 16.55 -14.92 12.22
C LYS A 71 16.84 -13.44 12.01
N ALA A 72 16.83 -12.64 13.08
CA ALA A 72 16.91 -11.18 13.08
C ALA A 72 18.21 -10.57 12.49
N GLY A 73 18.85 -11.21 11.52
CA GLY A 73 20.00 -10.73 10.76
C GLY A 73 20.24 -11.48 9.45
N ASP A 74 19.29 -12.25 8.92
CA ASP A 74 19.42 -12.86 7.58
C ASP A 74 18.53 -12.07 6.61
N GLU A 75 19.12 -11.05 5.97
CA GLU A 75 18.48 -10.23 4.93
C GLU A 75 18.26 -11.07 3.65
N LYS A 76 17.34 -12.04 3.70
CA LYS A 76 16.73 -12.55 2.48
C LYS A 76 15.65 -11.56 2.06
N THR A 77 16.12 -10.45 1.51
CA THR A 77 15.30 -9.50 0.76
C THR A 77 14.56 -10.27 -0.34
N ALA A 78 13.27 -10.52 -0.12
CA ALA A 78 12.34 -10.35 -1.21
C ALA A 78 12.64 -8.96 -1.83
N PRO A 79 12.49 -8.75 -3.13
CA PRO A 79 12.61 -7.43 -3.72
C PRO A 79 11.37 -6.59 -3.34
N MET A 80 11.09 -6.48 -2.05
CA MET A 80 10.40 -5.36 -1.47
C MET A 80 11.31 -4.18 -1.74
N ALA A 81 10.82 -3.20 -2.49
CA ALA A 81 11.55 -2.00 -2.84
C ALA A 81 12.41 -1.53 -1.66
N ALA A 82 13.72 -1.42 -1.87
CA ALA A 82 14.73 -1.08 -0.89
C ALA A 82 14.65 0.39 -0.40
N ASN A 83 13.43 0.91 -0.25
CA ASN A 83 13.10 2.26 0.17
C ASN A 83 12.09 2.24 1.32
N ALA A 84 12.05 1.19 2.14
CA ALA A 84 11.42 1.28 3.47
C ALA A 84 12.37 1.96 4.48
N THR A 85 13.15 2.91 4.00
CA THR A 85 14.01 3.77 4.81
C THR A 85 13.13 4.93 5.23
N GLU A 86 12.79 4.94 6.51
CA GLU A 86 12.00 5.95 7.22
C GLU A 86 10.49 5.88 6.91
N CYS A 87 9.69 5.89 7.99
CA CYS A 87 8.27 6.18 7.89
C CYS A 87 8.15 7.56 7.24
N ARG A 88 7.95 7.58 5.91
CA ARG A 88 7.90 8.79 5.12
C ARG A 88 6.77 9.66 5.65
N ASP A 89 7.13 10.82 6.19
CA ASP A 89 6.14 11.74 6.76
C ASP A 89 5.41 12.47 5.62
N TYR A 90 4.39 11.80 5.09
CA TYR A 90 3.54 12.35 4.03
C TYR A 90 2.85 13.64 4.44
N SER A 91 2.65 13.88 5.74
CA SER A 91 2.07 15.13 6.23
C SER A 91 3.05 16.28 6.00
N LEU A 92 4.31 16.13 6.41
CA LEU A 92 5.35 17.14 6.20
C LEU A 92 5.65 17.36 4.72
N GLU A 93 5.61 16.31 3.89
CA GLU A 93 5.85 16.43 2.45
C GLU A 93 4.74 17.19 1.74
N ILE A 94 3.47 16.92 2.07
CA ILE A 94 2.33 17.64 1.50
C ILE A 94 2.37 19.11 1.92
N ASP A 95 2.76 19.41 3.15
CA ASP A 95 2.90 20.79 3.63
C ASP A 95 4.03 21.53 2.90
N SER A 96 5.18 20.87 2.74
CA SER A 96 6.30 21.42 1.98
C SER A 96 5.96 21.65 0.51
N LEU A 97 5.15 20.76 -0.09
CA LEU A 97 4.65 20.92 -1.46
C LEU A 97 3.70 22.12 -1.58
N ALA A 98 2.79 22.30 -0.63
CA ALA A 98 1.87 23.44 -0.59
C ALA A 98 2.61 24.78 -0.47
N ASP A 99 3.66 24.83 0.35
CA ASP A 99 4.52 26.02 0.49
C ASP A 99 5.27 26.32 -0.81
N SER A 100 5.87 25.31 -1.44
CA SER A 100 6.56 25.46 -2.73
C SER A 100 5.62 25.93 -3.85
N LEU A 101 4.38 25.42 -3.85
CA LEU A 101 3.34 25.83 -4.79
C LEU A 101 2.95 27.30 -4.60
N ASN A 102 2.80 27.74 -3.36
CA ASN A 102 2.50 29.13 -3.04
C ASN A 102 3.64 30.09 -3.44
N ASP A 103 4.89 29.68 -3.23
CA ASP A 103 6.06 30.47 -3.64
C ASP A 103 6.21 30.56 -5.16
N THR A 104 5.94 29.46 -5.87
CA THR A 104 5.94 29.46 -7.34
C THR A 104 4.79 30.29 -7.91
N GLN A 105 3.59 30.23 -7.31
CA GLN A 105 2.48 31.12 -7.65
C GLN A 105 2.88 32.59 -7.52
N LYS A 106 3.44 33.00 -6.37
CA LYS A 106 3.87 34.40 -6.15
C LYS A 106 4.89 34.86 -7.18
N ARG A 107 5.90 34.02 -7.47
CA ARG A 107 6.90 34.32 -8.52
C ARG A 107 6.28 34.49 -9.91
N LEU A 108 5.25 33.73 -10.23
CA LEU A 108 4.51 33.85 -11.49
C LEU A 108 3.63 35.10 -11.51
N GLU A 109 2.96 35.42 -10.40
CA GLU A 109 2.14 36.63 -10.28
C GLU A 109 2.97 37.92 -10.36
N ASP A 110 4.19 37.91 -9.81
CA ASP A 110 5.17 39.00 -9.85
C ASP A 110 5.89 39.13 -11.20
N ASN A 111 5.69 38.17 -12.11
CA ASN A 111 6.33 38.20 -13.42
C ASN A 111 5.70 39.28 -14.30
N MET A 112 6.49 40.27 -14.70
CA MET A 112 6.04 41.42 -15.49
C MET A 112 5.51 41.06 -16.90
N PHE A 113 5.77 39.86 -17.39
CA PHE A 113 5.32 39.38 -18.70
C PHE A 113 3.99 38.61 -18.66
N ILE A 114 3.42 38.40 -17.47
CA ILE A 114 2.16 37.66 -17.34
C ILE A 114 0.95 38.55 -17.62
N ASN A 115 -0.02 38.06 -18.37
CA ASN A 115 -1.26 38.78 -18.62
C ASN A 115 -2.30 38.50 -17.52
N ASP A 116 -3.31 39.36 -17.40
CA ASP A 116 -4.39 39.20 -16.41
C ASP A 116 -5.24 37.96 -16.68
N ASP A 117 -5.35 37.54 -17.94
CA ASP A 117 -6.00 36.29 -18.33
C ASP A 117 -5.24 35.07 -17.80
N ASP A 118 -3.92 35.03 -18.00
CA ASP A 118 -3.05 33.97 -17.47
C ASP A 118 -3.12 33.91 -15.94
N ARG A 119 -3.19 35.08 -15.28
CA ARG A 119 -3.34 35.16 -13.81
C ARG A 119 -4.67 34.57 -13.34
N ARG A 120 -5.76 34.77 -14.09
CA ARG A 120 -7.06 34.17 -13.77
C ARG A 120 -7.06 32.67 -14.00
N GLU A 121 -6.49 32.22 -15.10
CA GLU A 121 -6.40 30.81 -15.44
C GLU A 121 -5.55 30.04 -14.43
N MET A 122 -4.38 30.57 -14.06
CA MET A 122 -3.55 29.99 -12.99
C MET A 122 -4.30 29.87 -11.66
N LYS A 123 -5.08 30.89 -11.25
CA LYS A 123 -5.86 30.84 -10.01
C LYS A 123 -6.94 29.76 -10.04
N LEU A 124 -7.57 29.54 -11.20
CA LEU A 124 -8.54 28.46 -11.38
C LEU A 124 -7.88 27.10 -11.23
N TYR A 125 -6.75 26.85 -11.90
CA TYR A 125 -6.03 25.59 -11.77
C TYR A 125 -5.52 25.35 -10.35
N LEU A 126 -4.98 26.38 -9.69
CA LEU A 126 -4.47 26.27 -8.33
C LEU A 126 -5.59 25.99 -7.32
N ALA A 127 -6.81 26.48 -7.54
CA ALA A 127 -7.93 26.19 -6.67
C ALA A 127 -8.23 24.68 -6.57
N ASP A 128 -8.19 23.97 -7.70
CA ASP A 128 -8.37 22.52 -7.72
C ASP A 128 -7.21 21.80 -7.04
N PHE A 129 -5.97 22.23 -7.28
CA PHE A 129 -4.79 21.67 -6.60
C PHE A 129 -4.83 21.87 -5.08
N TYR A 130 -5.18 23.06 -4.59
CA TYR A 130 -5.30 23.30 -3.14
C TYR A 130 -6.41 22.46 -2.50
N LYS A 131 -7.49 22.22 -3.24
CA LYS A 131 -8.57 21.33 -2.80
C LYS A 131 -8.09 19.87 -2.70
N GLU A 132 -7.34 19.38 -3.67
CA GLU A 132 -6.75 18.03 -3.63
C GLU A 132 -5.71 17.89 -2.51
N ILE A 133 -4.89 18.91 -2.27
CA ILE A 133 -3.94 18.94 -1.14
C ILE A 133 -4.70 18.85 0.19
N ALA A 134 -5.80 19.59 0.34
CA ALA A 134 -6.63 19.52 1.55
C ALA A 134 -7.26 18.14 1.77
N PHE A 135 -7.76 17.49 0.71
CA PHE A 135 -8.27 16.11 0.80
C PHE A 135 -7.16 15.13 1.17
N THR A 136 -5.99 15.25 0.54
CA THR A 136 -4.85 14.39 0.80
C THR A 136 -4.40 14.51 2.25
N ARG A 137 -4.36 15.73 2.80
CA ARG A 137 -4.07 15.96 4.23
C ARG A 137 -5.08 15.24 5.13
N GLN A 138 -6.37 15.35 4.84
CA GLN A 138 -7.42 14.66 5.59
C GLN A 138 -7.28 13.13 5.50
N ASP A 139 -6.92 12.60 4.34
CA ASP A 139 -6.74 11.16 4.15
C ASP A 139 -5.49 10.63 4.85
N ILE A 140 -4.40 11.42 4.90
CA ILE A 140 -3.21 11.09 5.71
C ILE A 140 -3.56 11.01 7.20
N GLU A 141 -4.36 11.94 7.71
CA GLU A 141 -4.81 11.92 9.12
C GLU A 141 -5.61 10.65 9.44
N LYS A 142 -6.48 10.19 8.53
CA LYS A 142 -7.27 8.96 8.71
C LYS A 142 -6.45 7.67 8.71
N ILE A 143 -5.27 7.67 8.09
CA ILE A 143 -4.39 6.49 8.01
C ILE A 143 -3.41 6.47 9.19
N THR A 144 -3.19 7.63 9.81
CA THR A 144 -2.27 7.79 10.95
C THR A 144 -2.95 7.51 12.30
N TYR A 145 -4.28 7.61 12.38
CA TYR A 145 -5.11 7.34 13.58
C TYR A 145 -5.94 6.06 13.44
#